data_AF-A0A4C1T5R4-F1
#
_entry.id   AF-A0A4C1T5R4-F1
#
_cell.length_a   1.000
_cell.length_b   1.000
_cell.length_c   1.000
_cell.angle_alpha   90.00
_cell.angle_beta   90.00
_cell.angle_gamma   90.00
#
_symmetry.space_group_name_H-M   'P 1'
#
loop_
_entity.id
_entity.type
_entity.pdbx_description
1 polymer ?
#
loop_
_entity_poly.entity_id
_entity_poly.type
_entity_poly.pdbx_seq_one_letter_code
_entity_poly.pdbx_strand_id
1 'polypeptide(L)'
;MIVSIVLLYLSLSYSVGIEIPEDFQKSNHTNNWAVLVDTSRFWFNYRHVANVLSIYRSVKRLGIPDSQIILMVSDDMACNPRNPRPATIFNNAHEQINVYGDDVEVDYRGYEVSVENFIRLLTGRLPPDTPRSKRLLTDEGSNILIYLTGHGGDGFLKFQDSEEVTSQELADALEQMWQKR
;
A
#
# COMPACT_ATOMS: atom_id res chain seq x y z
N MET A 1 10.38 66.42 8.37
CA MET A 1 10.87 65.13 7.83
C MET A 1 10.05 64.00 8.43
N ILE A 2 9.93 62.87 7.74
CA ILE A 2 8.98 61.80 8.08
C ILE A 2 9.55 60.88 9.16
N VAL A 3 8.73 60.51 10.15
CA VAL A 3 9.06 59.47 11.14
C VAL A 3 8.56 58.14 10.61
N SER A 4 9.47 57.26 10.18
CA SER A 4 9.13 55.91 9.71
C SER A 4 8.83 54.98 10.89
N ILE A 5 7.55 54.67 11.12
CA ILE A 5 7.14 53.64 12.06
C ILE A 5 7.32 52.27 11.39
N VAL A 6 8.24 51.46 11.89
CA VAL A 6 8.43 50.07 11.44
C VAL A 6 7.47 49.16 12.21
N LEU A 7 6.39 48.74 11.55
CA LEU A 7 5.46 47.73 12.09
C LEU A 7 6.06 46.33 11.93
N LEU A 8 6.49 45.75 13.05
CA LEU A 8 7.03 44.39 13.09
C LEU A 8 5.88 43.36 13.14
N TYR A 9 5.53 42.78 11.99
CA TYR A 9 4.54 41.71 11.93
C TYR A 9 5.13 40.38 12.44
N LEU A 10 4.73 39.96 13.65
CA LEU A 10 4.90 38.57 14.08
C LEU A 10 3.82 37.69 13.43
N SER A 11 4.22 36.83 12.50
CA SER A 11 3.39 35.73 12.03
C SER A 11 3.41 34.58 13.03
N LEU A 12 2.33 34.41 13.80
CA LEU A 12 2.14 33.18 14.58
C LEU A 12 1.83 32.02 13.62
N SER A 13 2.83 31.17 13.39
CA SER A 13 2.66 29.91 12.68
C SER A 13 1.85 28.94 13.55
N TYR A 14 0.54 28.83 13.31
CA TYR A 14 -0.29 27.78 13.89
C TYR A 14 0.09 26.42 13.27
N SER A 15 1.08 25.77 13.88
CA SER A 15 1.31 24.35 13.67
C SER A 15 0.15 23.57 14.26
N VAL A 16 -0.78 23.11 13.40
CA VAL A 16 -1.78 22.10 13.78
C VAL A 16 -1.03 20.79 13.99
N GLY A 17 -0.52 20.60 15.21
CA GLY A 17 -0.04 19.31 15.66
C GLY A 17 -1.23 18.36 15.70
N ILE A 18 -1.14 17.25 14.99
CA ILE A 18 -2.05 16.13 15.21
C ILE A 18 -1.62 15.51 16.54
N GLU A 19 -2.36 15.81 17.61
CA GLU A 19 -2.20 15.16 18.90
C GLU A 19 -2.61 13.70 18.75
N ILE A 20 -1.62 12.84 18.49
CA ILE A 20 -1.78 11.39 18.54
C ILE A 20 -2.09 11.04 20.01
N PRO A 21 -3.18 10.32 20.31
CA PRO A 21 -3.55 9.99 21.69
C PRO A 21 -2.43 9.28 22.44
N GLU A 22 -2.28 9.55 23.74
CA GLU A 22 -1.19 8.96 24.56
C GLU A 22 -1.22 7.43 24.56
N ASP A 23 -2.42 6.82 24.54
CA ASP A 23 -2.64 5.38 24.43
C ASP A 23 -2.03 4.74 23.16
N PHE A 24 -1.74 5.54 22.12
CA PHE A 24 -1.07 5.09 20.90
C PHE A 24 0.44 4.85 21.09
N GLN A 25 1.05 5.31 22.20
CA GLN A 25 2.48 5.21 22.47
C GLN A 25 2.85 4.39 23.72
N LYS A 26 2.50 3.11 23.69
CA LYS A 26 3.50 2.02 23.73
C LYS A 26 2.88 0.66 23.43
N SER A 27 2.62 0.41 22.15
CA SER A 27 2.40 -0.96 21.70
C SER A 27 3.71 -1.75 21.84
N ASN A 28 3.62 -2.96 22.41
CA ASN A 28 4.72 -3.93 22.42
C ASN A 28 4.88 -4.64 21.05
N HIS A 29 4.05 -4.31 20.07
CA HIS A 29 4.06 -4.94 18.75
C HIS A 29 5.36 -4.58 18.01
N THR A 30 6.15 -5.60 17.70
CA THR A 30 7.42 -5.47 16.97
C THR A 30 7.36 -6.13 15.58
N ASN A 31 6.30 -6.91 15.31
CA ASN A 31 6.10 -7.67 14.10
C ASN A 31 5.29 -6.83 13.08
N ASN A 32 5.95 -5.91 12.38
CA ASN A 32 5.29 -5.01 11.42
C ASN A 32 5.20 -5.65 10.03
N TRP A 33 3.99 -5.73 9.48
CA TRP A 33 3.69 -6.26 8.14
C TRP A 33 3.07 -5.19 7.23
N ALA A 34 3.22 -5.38 5.92
CA ALA A 34 2.49 -4.62 4.91
C ALA A 34 1.81 -5.56 3.90
N VAL A 35 0.58 -5.24 3.50
CA VAL A 35 -0.15 -5.87 2.40
C VAL A 35 -0.49 -4.77 1.40
N LEU A 36 0.17 -4.80 0.25
CA LEU A 36 0.21 -3.70 -0.72
C LEU A 36 -0.38 -4.18 -2.05
N VAL A 37 -1.49 -3.59 -2.49
CA VAL A 37 -2.27 -4.08 -3.62
C VAL A 37 -2.54 -2.97 -4.64
N ASP A 38 -1.97 -3.10 -5.84
CA ASP A 38 -2.56 -2.51 -7.05
C ASP A 38 -3.65 -3.45 -7.57
N THR A 39 -4.85 -2.92 -7.78
CA THR A 39 -6.00 -3.71 -8.28
C THR A 39 -6.31 -3.46 -9.76
N SER A 40 -5.59 -2.59 -10.47
CA SER A 40 -6.04 -2.04 -11.77
C SER A 40 -5.08 -2.24 -12.94
N ARG A 41 -5.57 -2.96 -13.95
CA ARG A 41 -4.81 -3.30 -15.17
C ARG A 41 -4.84 -2.22 -16.23
N PHE A 42 -4.02 -2.41 -17.28
CA PHE A 42 -3.84 -1.56 -18.45
C PHE A 42 -3.12 -0.23 -18.21
N TRP A 43 -2.47 0.24 -19.28
CA TRP A 43 -1.62 1.43 -19.28
C TRP A 43 -2.27 2.72 -18.76
N PHE A 44 -3.58 2.91 -18.95
CA PHE A 44 -4.29 4.08 -18.44
C PHE A 44 -4.46 4.09 -16.90
N ASN A 45 -4.09 3.00 -16.22
CA ASN A 45 -4.07 2.87 -14.77
C ASN A 45 -2.67 2.84 -14.17
N TYR A 46 -1.62 3.13 -14.95
CA TYR A 46 -0.20 3.21 -14.55
C TYR A 46 0.05 3.83 -13.15
N ARG A 47 -0.72 4.87 -12.79
CA ARG A 47 -0.66 5.55 -11.49
C ARG A 47 -0.88 4.60 -10.30
N HIS A 48 -1.72 3.56 -10.41
CA HIS A 48 -2.01 2.62 -9.32
C HIS A 48 -0.79 1.73 -9.04
N VAL A 49 -0.15 1.19 -10.09
CA VAL A 49 1.14 0.48 -9.98
C VAL A 49 2.24 1.42 -9.45
N ALA A 50 2.33 2.67 -9.94
CA ALA A 50 3.29 3.65 -9.43
C ALA A 50 3.05 4.02 -7.95
N ASN A 51 1.78 4.07 -7.50
CA ASN A 51 1.40 4.30 -6.11
C ASN A 51 1.83 3.13 -5.20
N VAL A 52 1.44 1.89 -5.53
CA VAL A 52 1.75 0.73 -4.67
C VAL A 52 3.26 0.53 -4.53
N LEU A 53 4.03 0.73 -5.60
CA LEU A 53 5.49 0.69 -5.57
C LEU A 53 6.11 1.86 -4.79
N SER A 54 5.47 3.03 -4.77
CA SER A 54 5.90 4.15 -3.92
C SER A 54 5.73 3.83 -2.43
N ILE A 55 4.65 3.14 -2.04
CA ILE A 55 4.43 2.68 -0.67
C ILE A 55 5.41 1.55 -0.32
N TYR A 56 5.57 0.56 -1.19
CA TYR A 56 6.55 -0.54 -1.04
C TYR A 56 7.97 -0.03 -0.78
N ARG A 57 8.46 0.87 -1.63
CA ARG A 57 9.76 1.55 -1.46
C ARG A 57 9.84 2.34 -0.15
N SER A 58 8.73 2.87 0.34
CA SER A 58 8.68 3.63 1.59
C SER A 58 8.72 2.72 2.82
N VAL A 59 7.98 1.60 2.84
CA VAL A 59 8.00 0.67 3.97
C VAL A 59 9.33 -0.08 4.08
N LYS A 60 9.97 -0.46 2.96
CA LYS A 60 11.36 -0.99 2.97
C LYS A 60 12.34 0.00 3.57
N ARG A 61 12.26 1.28 3.17
CA ARG A 61 13.11 2.36 3.72
C ARG A 61 12.83 2.70 5.19
N LEU A 62 11.67 2.31 5.72
CA LEU A 62 11.31 2.43 7.14
C LEU A 62 11.63 1.16 7.96
N GLY A 63 12.19 0.12 7.33
CA GLY A 63 12.73 -1.07 7.99
C GLY A 63 11.84 -2.30 7.98
N ILE A 64 10.72 -2.32 7.23
CA ILE A 64 9.97 -3.56 7.00
C ILE A 64 10.70 -4.36 5.89
N PRO A 65 11.17 -5.59 6.14
CA PRO A 65 11.83 -6.43 5.13
C PRO A 65 10.79 -7.09 4.21
N ASP A 66 11.20 -7.49 3.01
CA ASP A 66 10.35 -8.17 2.01
C ASP A 66 9.63 -9.40 2.57
N SER A 67 10.29 -10.16 3.44
CA SER A 67 9.70 -11.32 4.12
C SER A 67 8.50 -11.03 5.05
N GLN A 68 8.14 -9.74 5.21
CA GLN A 68 6.98 -9.17 5.92
C GLN A 68 6.14 -8.20 5.05
N ILE A 69 6.43 -8.08 3.74
CA ILE A 69 5.66 -7.27 2.78
C ILE A 69 5.05 -8.20 1.73
N ILE A 70 3.73 -8.28 1.68
CA ILE A 70 3.02 -8.96 0.60
C ILE A 70 2.72 -7.94 -0.49
N LEU A 71 3.33 -8.09 -1.67
CA LEU A 71 3.09 -7.20 -2.81
C LEU A 71 2.27 -7.88 -3.90
N MET A 72 1.13 -7.27 -4.24
CA MET A 72 0.21 -7.69 -5.29
C MET A 72 0.17 -6.62 -6.39
N VAL A 73 0.55 -6.98 -7.62
CA VAL A 73 0.55 -6.06 -8.79
C VAL A 73 -0.20 -6.69 -9.96
N SER A 74 -1.26 -6.03 -10.40
CA SER A 74 -2.24 -6.60 -11.34
C SER A 74 -1.82 -6.54 -12.81
N ASP A 75 -0.87 -5.66 -13.18
CA ASP A 75 -0.34 -5.55 -14.55
C ASP A 75 1.07 -4.93 -14.56
N ASP A 76 1.96 -5.42 -15.43
CA ASP A 76 3.36 -4.97 -15.44
C ASP A 76 3.54 -3.71 -16.32
N MET A 77 3.64 -2.56 -15.66
CA MET A 77 3.88 -1.27 -16.30
C MET A 77 5.35 -1.05 -16.72
N ALA A 78 6.31 -1.75 -16.10
CA ALA A 78 7.73 -1.65 -16.45
C ALA A 78 8.03 -2.38 -17.77
N CYS A 79 7.33 -3.48 -18.03
CA CYS A 79 7.40 -4.27 -19.27
C CYS A 79 6.35 -3.88 -20.34
N ASN A 80 5.48 -2.90 -20.06
CA ASN A 80 4.38 -2.56 -20.98
C ASN A 80 4.91 -1.95 -22.30
N PRO A 81 4.46 -2.40 -23.49
CA PRO A 81 4.89 -1.85 -24.78
C PRO A 81 4.59 -0.36 -25.02
N ARG A 82 3.76 0.27 -24.16
CA ARG A 82 3.50 1.72 -24.19
C ARG A 82 4.46 2.54 -23.32
N ASN A 83 5.34 1.91 -22.55
CA ASN A 83 6.27 2.58 -21.66
C ASN A 83 7.47 3.16 -22.44
N PRO A 84 7.68 4.49 -22.47
CA PRO A 84 8.83 5.12 -23.12
C PRO A 84 10.14 4.99 -22.32
N ARG A 85 10.12 4.27 -21.20
CA ARG A 85 11.25 3.97 -20.30
C ARG A 85 11.18 2.50 -19.82
N PRO A 86 11.52 1.52 -20.68
CA PRO A 86 11.46 0.10 -20.32
C PRO A 86 12.19 -0.23 -19.00
N ALA A 87 11.66 -1.20 -18.24
CA ALA A 87 12.16 -1.59 -16.91
C ALA A 87 12.14 -0.48 -15.83
N THR A 88 11.34 0.59 -16.02
CA THR A 88 11.19 1.66 -15.02
C THR A 88 9.74 2.09 -14.82
N ILE A 89 9.43 2.54 -13.61
CA ILE A 89 8.15 3.16 -13.23
C ILE A 89 8.44 4.41 -12.42
N PHE A 90 7.76 5.52 -12.70
CA PHE A 90 7.95 6.80 -12.01
C PHE A 90 6.64 7.32 -11.43
N ASN A 91 6.68 7.87 -10.21
CA ASN A 91 5.52 8.45 -9.54
C ASN A 91 5.37 9.98 -9.72
N ASN A 92 6.27 10.61 -10.47
CA ASN A 92 6.33 12.05 -10.68
C ASN A 92 6.78 12.41 -12.10
N ALA A 93 6.32 13.56 -12.60
CA ALA A 93 6.58 14.02 -13.97
C ALA A 93 8.03 14.45 -14.27
N HIS A 94 8.91 14.44 -13.26
CA HIS A 94 10.33 14.76 -13.39
C HIS A 94 11.22 13.51 -13.37
N GLU A 95 10.65 12.30 -13.43
CA GLU A 95 11.35 11.00 -13.47
C GLU A 95 12.39 10.83 -12.32
N GLN A 96 12.21 11.52 -11.18
CA GLN A 96 13.26 11.67 -10.15
C GLN A 96 13.68 10.37 -9.44
N ILE A 97 12.77 9.39 -9.35
CA ILE A 97 12.97 8.13 -8.64
C ILE A 97 12.24 7.02 -9.41
N ASN A 98 13.00 6.05 -9.94
CA ASN A 98 12.42 4.79 -10.39
C ASN A 98 11.89 4.03 -9.14
N VAL A 99 10.57 3.82 -9.07
CA VAL A 99 9.93 3.09 -7.97
C VAL A 99 9.85 1.59 -8.22
N TYR A 100 10.16 1.12 -9.44
CA TYR A 100 10.38 -0.30 -9.75
C TYR A 100 11.80 -0.69 -9.30
N GLY A 101 12.83 -0.19 -9.99
CA GLY A 101 14.23 -0.53 -9.67
C GLY A 101 14.52 -2.04 -9.77
N ASP A 102 15.56 -2.48 -9.07
CA ASP A 102 16.07 -3.87 -9.12
C ASP A 102 15.70 -4.72 -7.89
N ASP A 103 14.97 -4.12 -6.93
CA ASP A 103 14.76 -4.61 -5.56
C ASP A 103 13.26 -4.64 -5.20
N VAL A 104 12.42 -5.04 -6.16
CA VAL A 104 10.97 -5.24 -6.02
C VAL A 104 10.62 -6.72 -6.11
N GLU A 105 10.36 -7.32 -4.95
CA GLU A 105 9.74 -8.64 -4.85
C GLU A 105 8.22 -8.50 -4.96
N VAL A 106 7.64 -9.00 -6.05
CA VAL A 106 6.18 -9.15 -6.21
C VAL A 106 5.80 -10.58 -5.87
N ASP A 107 4.80 -10.78 -5.01
CA ASP A 107 4.27 -12.09 -4.70
C ASP A 107 3.22 -12.51 -5.71
N TYR A 108 2.11 -11.77 -5.78
CA TYR A 108 0.97 -12.06 -6.62
C TYR A 108 1.06 -11.19 -7.89
N ARG A 109 1.30 -11.84 -9.04
CA ARG A 109 1.45 -11.16 -10.33
C ARG A 109 0.24 -11.37 -11.22
N GLY A 110 -0.25 -10.29 -11.85
CA GLY A 110 -1.23 -10.39 -12.93
C GLY A 110 -2.55 -11.01 -12.48
N TYR A 111 -2.91 -12.13 -13.09
CA TYR A 111 -4.13 -12.87 -12.77
C TYR A 111 -4.18 -13.43 -11.34
N GLU A 112 -3.04 -13.52 -10.64
CA GLU A 112 -3.04 -13.92 -9.21
C GLU A 112 -3.64 -12.83 -8.29
N VAL A 113 -3.79 -11.59 -8.77
CA VAL A 113 -4.43 -10.50 -8.02
C VAL A 113 -5.95 -10.56 -8.19
N SER A 114 -6.56 -11.56 -7.56
CA SER A 114 -8.02 -11.75 -7.47
C SER A 114 -8.54 -11.42 -6.07
N VAL A 115 -9.86 -11.18 -5.98
CA VAL A 115 -10.54 -10.99 -4.69
C VAL A 115 -10.39 -12.24 -3.82
N GLU A 116 -10.52 -13.43 -4.42
CA GLU A 116 -10.35 -14.72 -3.73
C GLU A 116 -8.99 -14.85 -3.05
N ASN A 117 -7.89 -14.50 -3.74
CA ASN A 117 -6.54 -14.58 -3.18
C ASN A 117 -6.30 -13.54 -2.09
N PHE A 118 -6.79 -12.31 -2.27
CA PHE A 118 -6.68 -11.25 -1.27
C PHE A 118 -7.44 -11.61 0.03
N ILE A 119 -8.69 -12.07 -0.08
CA ILE A 119 -9.48 -12.49 1.09
C ILE A 119 -8.91 -13.76 1.74
N ARG A 120 -8.37 -14.71 0.97
CA ARG A 120 -7.65 -15.88 1.53
C ARG A 120 -6.37 -15.51 2.26
N LEU A 121 -5.60 -14.54 1.75
CA LEU A 121 -4.40 -14.01 2.39
C LEU A 121 -4.74 -13.41 3.76
N LEU A 122 -5.69 -12.46 3.80
CA LEU A 122 -6.13 -11.82 5.04
C LEU A 122 -6.69 -12.83 6.05
N THR A 123 -7.59 -13.71 5.63
CA THR A 123 -8.19 -14.71 6.52
C THR A 123 -7.28 -15.90 6.85
N GLY A 124 -6.07 -15.97 6.29
CA GLY A 124 -5.13 -17.09 6.42
C GLY A 124 -5.64 -18.42 5.83
N ARG A 125 -6.68 -18.40 4.99
CA ARG A 125 -7.33 -19.59 4.39
C ARG A 125 -6.60 -20.05 3.12
N LEU A 126 -5.29 -20.27 3.24
CA LEU A 126 -4.39 -20.58 2.14
C LEU A 126 -4.10 -22.10 2.04
N PRO A 127 -3.99 -22.68 0.83
CA PRO A 127 -3.59 -24.08 0.63
C PRO A 127 -2.29 -24.47 1.38
N PRO A 128 -2.14 -25.72 1.86
CA PRO A 128 -0.97 -26.15 2.65
C PRO A 128 0.38 -25.97 1.93
N ASP A 129 0.37 -26.05 0.61
CA ASP A 129 1.50 -25.91 -0.31
C ASP A 129 1.83 -24.46 -0.71
N THR A 130 1.01 -23.48 -0.31
CA THR A 130 1.26 -22.05 -0.61
C THR A 130 2.65 -21.62 -0.09
N PRO A 131 3.51 -20.99 -0.94
CA PRO A 131 4.86 -20.56 -0.55
C PRO A 131 4.88 -19.58 0.63
N ARG A 132 5.99 -19.52 1.38
CA ARG A 132 6.11 -18.64 2.57
C ARG A 132 5.90 -17.16 2.25
N SER A 133 6.37 -16.65 1.10
CA SER A 133 6.19 -15.24 0.73
C SER A 133 4.71 -14.90 0.46
N LYS A 134 3.93 -15.88 -0.02
CA LYS A 134 2.47 -15.78 -0.21
C LYS A 134 1.66 -16.04 1.07
N ARG A 135 2.20 -15.73 2.25
CA ARG A 135 1.54 -15.91 3.55
C ARG A 135 1.75 -14.71 4.46
N LEU A 136 0.64 -14.13 4.93
CA LEU A 136 0.61 -13.16 6.02
C LEU A 136 0.81 -13.91 7.35
N LEU A 137 2.05 -13.96 7.85
CA LEU A 137 2.43 -14.74 9.04
C LEU A 137 2.45 -13.85 10.30
N THR A 138 1.27 -13.32 10.62
CA THR A 138 1.03 -12.41 11.74
C THR A 138 0.57 -13.13 13.00
N ASP A 139 0.76 -12.47 14.14
CA ASP A 139 0.47 -12.93 15.50
C ASP A 139 -0.22 -11.82 16.33
N GLU A 140 -0.50 -12.11 17.61
CA GLU A 140 -1.06 -11.14 18.57
C GLU A 140 -0.19 -9.88 18.78
N GLY A 141 1.11 -9.94 18.46
CA GLY A 141 2.08 -8.86 18.58
C GLY A 141 2.37 -8.16 17.25
N SER A 142 1.47 -8.28 16.27
CA SER A 142 1.65 -7.76 14.91
C SER A 142 0.91 -6.46 14.64
N ASN A 143 1.53 -5.58 13.84
CA ASN A 143 0.86 -4.45 13.19
C ASN A 143 0.78 -4.74 11.68
N ILE A 144 -0.35 -4.43 11.04
CA ILE A 144 -0.57 -4.73 9.62
C ILE A 144 -1.01 -3.46 8.90
N LEU A 145 -0.17 -2.93 8.02
CA LEU A 145 -0.56 -1.88 7.07
C LEU A 145 -1.20 -2.53 5.83
N ILE A 146 -2.49 -2.31 5.61
CA ILE A 146 -3.16 -2.69 4.35
C ILE A 146 -3.29 -1.44 3.48
N TYR A 147 -2.73 -1.46 2.28
CA TYR A 147 -2.82 -0.36 1.31
C TYR A 147 -3.35 -0.90 -0.03
N LEU A 148 -4.52 -0.40 -0.43
CA LEU A 148 -5.17 -0.74 -1.69
C LEU A 148 -5.18 0.49 -2.60
N THR A 149 -4.84 0.34 -3.88
CA THR A 149 -4.95 1.42 -4.87
C THR A 149 -5.55 0.89 -6.16
N GLY A 150 -6.60 1.57 -6.63
CA GLY A 150 -7.51 1.02 -7.62
C GLY A 150 -8.66 1.97 -7.96
N HIS A 151 -9.61 1.47 -8.76
CA HIS A 151 -10.93 2.09 -8.92
C HIS A 151 -11.90 1.53 -7.90
N GLY A 152 -12.84 2.34 -7.42
CA GLY A 152 -13.92 1.90 -6.55
C GLY A 152 -15.19 2.72 -6.77
N GLY A 153 -16.28 2.29 -6.14
CA GLY A 153 -17.59 2.94 -6.17
C GLY A 153 -18.26 2.88 -4.80
N ASP A 154 -19.58 3.08 -4.77
CA ASP A 154 -20.34 2.97 -3.53
C ASP A 154 -20.36 1.51 -3.06
N GLY A 155 -19.77 1.24 -1.89
CA GLY A 155 -19.70 -0.10 -1.29
C GLY A 155 -18.71 -1.08 -1.91
N PHE A 156 -17.83 -0.70 -2.85
CA PHE A 156 -16.87 -1.65 -3.46
C PHE A 156 -15.53 -1.04 -3.92
N LEU A 157 -14.50 -1.88 -4.01
CA LEU A 157 -13.26 -1.62 -4.74
C LEU A 157 -13.09 -2.66 -5.85
N LYS A 158 -12.82 -2.22 -7.08
CA LYS A 158 -12.70 -3.09 -8.25
C LYS A 158 -11.36 -3.82 -8.29
N PHE A 159 -11.40 -5.11 -8.63
CA PHE A 159 -10.25 -5.98 -8.91
C PHE A 159 -10.21 -6.35 -10.40
N GLN A 160 -9.11 -5.98 -11.06
CA GLN A 160 -8.91 -6.09 -12.50
C GLN A 160 -10.10 -5.48 -13.27
N ASP A 161 -10.69 -6.22 -14.20
CA ASP A 161 -11.73 -5.73 -15.11
C ASP A 161 -13.13 -6.29 -14.83
N SER A 162 -13.26 -7.29 -13.95
CA SER A 162 -14.47 -8.10 -13.79
C SER A 162 -14.83 -8.48 -12.35
N GLU A 163 -13.92 -8.33 -11.38
CA GLU A 163 -14.19 -8.64 -9.98
C GLU A 163 -14.30 -7.34 -9.15
N GLU A 164 -14.98 -7.40 -8.02
CA GLU A 164 -15.12 -6.31 -7.07
C GLU A 164 -15.07 -6.92 -5.66
N VAL A 165 -14.30 -6.33 -4.74
CA VAL A 165 -14.40 -6.66 -3.31
C VAL A 165 -15.35 -5.65 -2.66
N THR A 166 -16.40 -6.17 -2.02
CA THR A 166 -17.39 -5.33 -1.34
C THR A 166 -16.88 -4.85 0.02
N SER A 167 -17.47 -3.77 0.52
CA SER A 167 -17.26 -3.27 1.88
C SER A 167 -17.60 -4.32 2.94
N GLN A 168 -18.59 -5.18 2.69
CA GLN A 168 -18.97 -6.28 3.58
C GLN A 168 -17.90 -7.38 3.60
N GLU A 169 -17.41 -7.86 2.44
CA GLU A 169 -16.37 -8.89 2.39
C GLU A 169 -15.06 -8.43 3.04
N LEU A 170 -14.69 -7.16 2.86
CA LEU A 170 -13.52 -6.58 3.52
C LEU A 170 -13.72 -6.46 5.04
N ALA A 171 -14.91 -6.02 5.49
CA ALA A 171 -15.23 -5.98 6.91
C ALA A 171 -15.23 -7.37 7.55
N ASP A 172 -15.85 -8.36 6.90
CA ASP A 172 -15.89 -9.75 7.36
C ASP A 172 -14.49 -10.38 7.40
N ALA A 173 -13.61 -10.04 6.43
CA ALA A 173 -12.23 -10.49 6.45
C ALA A 173 -11.42 -9.90 7.61
N LEU A 174 -11.58 -8.60 7.88
CA LEU A 174 -10.92 -7.91 9.00
C LEU A 174 -11.44 -8.40 10.37
N GLU A 175 -12.75 -8.64 10.51
CA GLU A 175 -13.32 -9.25 11.71
C GLU A 175 -12.81 -10.69 11.91
N GLN A 176 -12.66 -11.47 10.84
CA GLN A 176 -12.03 -12.80 10.92
C GLN A 176 -10.54 -12.76 11.26
N MET A 177 -9.82 -11.67 10.96
CA MET A 177 -8.47 -11.45 11.49
C MET A 177 -8.52 -11.09 12.98
N TRP A 178 -9.49 -10.26 13.38
CA TRP A 178 -9.66 -9.80 14.76
C TRP A 178 -10.12 -10.89 15.73
N GLN A 179 -10.89 -11.88 15.25
CA GLN A 179 -11.30 -13.07 16.00
C GLN A 179 -10.21 -14.15 16.12
N LYS A 180 -9.05 -13.96 15.48
CA LYS A 180 -7.92 -14.91 15.47
C LYS A 180 -6.76 -14.49 16.40
N ARG A 181 -7.11 -13.79 17.47
CA ARG A 181 -6.27 -13.55 18.65
C ARG A 181 -6.36 -14.79 19.55
#